data_AF-A0A7L5A2V0-F1
#
_entry.id   AF-A0A7L5A2V0-F1
#
_cell.length_a   1.000
_cell.length_b   1.000
_cell.length_c   1.000
_cell.angle_alpha   90.00
_cell.angle_beta   90.00
_cell.angle_gamma   90.00
#
_symmetry.space_group_name_H-M   'P 1'
#
loop_
_entity.id
_entity.type
_entity.pdbx_description
1 polymer ?
#
loop_
_entity_poly.entity_id
_entity_poly.type
_entity_poly.pdbx_seq_one_letter_code
_entity_poly.pdbx_strand_id
1 'polypeptide(L)'
;MTEDLIYYNSRKRHALLTLVGLAFVAMGVFMIATDGNWGLGLTTIVFFGACAAVGIWQFLDTRPRLRITDEGILDRTLGVGLIRWADITDAYVRSINQESFICLEVRDEQAYTGQLSPLKRKLAGANAALGFTPLSINLSGVDLNPEQLLEYILKQSAAAQLRS
;
A
#
# COMPACT_ATOMS: atom_id res chain seq x y z
N MET A 1 -22.17 4.03 17.20
CA MET A 1 -21.41 2.80 16.92
C MET A 1 -21.23 2.76 15.42
N THR A 2 -20.18 3.40 14.94
CA THR A 2 -19.80 3.38 13.52
C THR A 2 -19.05 2.06 13.30
N GLU A 3 -19.41 1.32 12.26
CA GLU A 3 -18.76 0.05 11.95
C GLU A 3 -17.28 0.29 11.60
N ASP A 4 -16.38 -0.42 12.29
CA ASP A 4 -14.96 -0.41 11.93
C ASP A 4 -14.80 -0.98 10.51
N LEU A 5 -14.42 -0.13 9.56
CA LEU A 5 -14.19 -0.55 8.18
C LEU A 5 -12.77 -1.09 8.06
N ILE A 6 -12.67 -2.42 7.96
CA ILE A 6 -11.39 -3.14 7.89
C ILE A 6 -11.23 -3.75 6.50
N TYR A 7 -10.24 -3.26 5.74
CA TYR A 7 -9.94 -3.75 4.40
C TYR A 7 -8.70 -4.64 4.37
N TYR A 8 -8.83 -5.74 3.64
CA TYR A 8 -7.79 -6.76 3.46
C TYR A 8 -7.20 -6.69 2.06
N ASN A 9 -5.96 -7.18 1.93
CA ASN A 9 -5.31 -7.26 0.63
C ASN A 9 -5.90 -8.39 -0.23
N SER A 10 -6.00 -8.18 -1.55
CA SER A 10 -6.51 -9.20 -2.48
C SER A 10 -5.52 -10.34 -2.63
N ARG A 11 -5.81 -11.48 -1.99
CA ARG A 11 -4.94 -12.68 -2.01
C ARG A 11 -4.76 -13.26 -3.42
N LYS A 12 -5.74 -13.06 -4.31
CA LYS A 12 -5.70 -13.55 -5.70
C LYS A 12 -4.54 -12.95 -6.49
N ARG A 13 -4.24 -11.66 -6.28
CA ARG A 13 -3.13 -10.96 -6.95
C ARG A 13 -1.79 -11.58 -6.56
N HIS A 14 -1.57 -11.81 -5.28
CA HIS A 14 -0.34 -12.42 -4.77
C HIS A 14 -0.19 -13.88 -5.18
N ALA A 15 -1.29 -14.63 -5.20
CA ALA A 15 -1.30 -16.00 -5.70
C ALA A 15 -0.89 -16.07 -7.18
N LEU A 16 -1.47 -15.22 -8.02
CA LEU A 16 -1.11 -15.16 -9.45
C LEU A 16 0.36 -14.79 -9.66
N LEU A 17 0.85 -13.74 -8.99
CA LEU A 17 2.25 -13.32 -9.08
C LEU A 17 3.21 -14.43 -8.63
N THR A 18 2.85 -15.17 -7.59
CA THR A 18 3.62 -16.32 -7.11
C THR A 18 3.67 -17.43 -8.15
N LEU A 19 2.53 -17.79 -8.75
CA LEU A 19 2.48 -18.83 -9.80
C LEU A 19 3.32 -18.46 -11.02
N VAL A 20 3.23 -17.21 -11.46
CA VAL A 20 4.08 -16.70 -12.56
C VAL A 20 5.55 -16.79 -12.18
N GLY A 21 5.93 -16.32 -10.98
CA GLY A 21 7.31 -16.44 -10.49
C GLY A 21 7.83 -17.87 -10.48
N LEU A 22 7.03 -18.84 -10.02
CA LEU A 22 7.38 -20.26 -10.02
C LEU A 22 7.57 -20.82 -11.44
N ALA A 23 6.76 -20.38 -12.41
CA ALA A 23 6.92 -20.77 -13.81
C ALA A 23 8.27 -20.28 -14.38
N PHE A 24 8.67 -19.05 -14.08
CA PHE A 24 9.98 -18.52 -14.48
C PHE A 24 11.14 -19.25 -13.79
N VAL A 25 10.98 -19.65 -12.52
CA VAL A 25 11.98 -20.50 -11.84
C VAL A 25 12.13 -21.84 -12.55
N ALA A 26 11.02 -22.50 -12.91
CA ALA A 26 11.05 -23.75 -13.66
C ALA A 26 11.72 -23.60 -15.04
N MET A 27 11.46 -22.49 -15.73
CA MET A 27 12.13 -22.15 -16.99
C MET A 27 13.65 -21.97 -16.79
N GLY A 28 14.06 -21.28 -15.73
CA GLY A 28 15.49 -21.13 -15.40
C GLY A 28 16.16 -22.47 -15.12
N VAL A 29 15.51 -23.39 -14.40
CA VAL A 29 16.01 -24.75 -14.17
C VAL A 29 16.12 -25.53 -15.49
N PHE A 30 15.11 -25.42 -16.36
CA PHE A 30 15.11 -26.04 -17.67
C PHE A 30 16.29 -25.56 -18.53
N MET A 31 16.55 -24.25 -18.60
CA MET A 31 17.69 -23.68 -19.34
C MET A 31 19.05 -24.19 -18.84
N ILE A 32 19.20 -24.43 -17.53
CA ILE A 32 20.42 -25.03 -16.98
C ILE A 32 20.51 -26.50 -17.38
N ALA A 33 19.41 -27.24 -17.30
CA ALA A 33 19.37 -28.68 -17.52
C ALA A 33 19.51 -29.09 -19.00
N THR A 34 18.98 -28.31 -19.95
CA THR A 34 19.02 -28.64 -21.37
C THR A 34 20.18 -27.99 -22.11
N ASP A 35 20.40 -26.69 -21.87
CA ASP A 35 21.31 -25.88 -22.69
C ASP A 35 22.65 -25.61 -21.96
N GLY A 36 22.76 -26.00 -20.68
CA GLY A 36 23.92 -25.70 -19.85
C GLY A 36 24.11 -24.20 -19.63
N ASN A 37 23.07 -23.38 -19.81
CA ASN A 37 23.18 -21.92 -19.69
C ASN A 37 23.05 -21.48 -18.23
N TRP A 38 24.12 -21.72 -17.45
CA TRP A 38 24.18 -21.39 -16.03
C TRP A 38 23.96 -19.91 -15.74
N GLY A 39 24.49 -19.00 -16.57
CA GLY A 39 24.41 -17.57 -16.34
C GLY A 39 22.97 -17.04 -16.37
N LEU A 40 22.25 -17.28 -17.47
CA LEU A 40 20.85 -16.84 -17.59
C LEU A 40 19.92 -17.64 -16.69
N GLY A 41 20.15 -18.95 -16.55
CA GLY A 41 19.35 -19.82 -15.70
C GLY A 41 19.41 -19.41 -14.22
N LEU A 42 20.62 -19.21 -13.67
CA LEU A 42 20.78 -18.77 -12.28
C LEU A 42 20.21 -17.38 -12.04
N THR A 43 20.45 -16.43 -12.96
CA THR A 43 19.90 -15.07 -12.83
C THR A 43 18.38 -15.10 -12.78
N THR A 44 17.76 -15.91 -13.65
CA THR A 44 16.30 -16.10 -13.69
C THR A 44 15.80 -16.74 -12.39
N ILE A 45 16.41 -17.84 -11.94
CA ILE A 45 16.00 -18.53 -10.71
C ILE A 45 16.12 -17.62 -9.49
N VAL A 46 17.23 -16.90 -9.34
CA VAL A 46 17.45 -16.03 -8.17
C VAL A 46 16.45 -14.88 -8.16
N PHE A 47 16.29 -14.18 -9.28
CA PHE A 47 15.38 -13.05 -9.36
C PHE A 47 13.91 -13.46 -9.16
N PHE A 48 13.42 -14.40 -9.97
CA PHE A 48 12.02 -14.83 -9.89
C PHE A 48 11.71 -15.69 -8.66
N GLY A 49 12.69 -16.42 -8.14
CA GLY A 49 12.59 -17.15 -6.88
C GLY A 49 12.44 -16.20 -5.69
N ALA A 50 13.19 -15.10 -5.65
CA ALA A 50 13.01 -14.06 -4.65
C ALA A 50 11.62 -13.40 -4.75
N CYS A 51 11.15 -13.10 -5.97
CA CYS A 51 9.80 -12.58 -6.18
C CYS A 51 8.72 -13.57 -5.71
N ALA A 52 8.86 -14.87 -6.01
CA ALA A 52 7.93 -15.91 -5.58
C ALA A 52 7.89 -16.04 -4.05
N ALA A 53 9.06 -16.03 -3.39
CA ALA A 53 9.14 -16.06 -1.93
C ALA A 53 8.43 -14.87 -1.27
N VAL A 54 8.64 -13.66 -1.81
CA VAL A 54 7.93 -12.44 -1.37
C VAL A 54 6.43 -12.53 -1.62
N GLY A 55 6.01 -13.10 -2.75
CA GLY A 55 4.60 -13.35 -3.08
C GLY A 55 3.93 -14.31 -2.09
N ILE A 56 4.60 -15.42 -1.73
CA ILE A 56 4.13 -16.37 -0.73
C ILE A 56 3.99 -15.70 0.63
N TRP A 57 4.99 -14.92 1.05
CA TRP A 57 4.95 -14.21 2.33
C TRP A 57 3.77 -13.23 2.41
N GLN A 58 3.52 -12.47 1.34
CA GLN A 58 2.37 -11.57 1.25
C GLN A 58 1.02 -12.31 1.17
N PHE A 59 0.99 -13.49 0.55
CA PHE A 59 -0.22 -14.32 0.50
C PHE A 59 -0.61 -14.85 1.89
N LEU A 60 0.38 -15.21 2.71
CA LEU A 60 0.20 -15.66 4.08
C LEU A 60 -0.09 -14.51 5.06
N ASP A 61 0.24 -13.27 4.69
CA ASP A 61 -0.05 -12.10 5.51
C ASP A 61 -1.54 -11.74 5.47
N THR A 62 -2.26 -12.17 6.52
CA THR A 62 -3.70 -11.94 6.69
C THR A 62 -4.01 -10.62 7.39
N ARG A 63 -3.00 -9.83 7.74
CA ARG A 63 -3.21 -8.60 8.52
C ARG A 63 -3.96 -7.57 7.67
N PRO A 64 -4.96 -6.89 8.25
CA PRO A 64 -5.68 -5.85 7.55
C PRO A 64 -4.72 -4.73 7.12
N ARG A 65 -4.99 -4.19 5.94
CA ARG A 65 -4.18 -3.15 5.31
C ARG A 65 -4.58 -1.77 5.82
N LEU A 66 -5.88 -1.50 5.72
CA LEU A 66 -6.50 -0.23 6.06
C LEU A 66 -7.56 -0.51 7.13
N ARG A 67 -7.47 0.22 8.24
CA ARG A 67 -8.50 0.26 9.27
C ARG A 67 -8.97 1.69 9.41
N ILE A 68 -10.27 1.89 9.26
CA ILE A 68 -10.92 3.16 9.52
C ILE A 68 -11.78 2.96 10.76
N THR A 69 -11.47 3.74 11.79
CA THR A 69 -12.04 3.63 13.14
C THR A 69 -12.60 4.98 13.58
N ASP A 70 -13.28 5.02 14.72
CA ASP A 70 -13.79 6.27 15.31
C ASP A 70 -12.68 7.26 15.70
N GLU A 71 -11.44 6.78 15.95
CA GLU A 71 -10.31 7.64 16.32
C GLU A 71 -9.57 8.22 15.10
N GLY A 72 -9.58 7.49 13.98
CA GLY A 72 -8.83 7.86 12.80
C GLY A 72 -8.63 6.74 11.78
N ILE A 73 -7.64 6.95 10.92
CA ILE A 73 -7.26 6.05 9.84
C ILE A 73 -5.90 5.43 10.13
N LEU A 74 -5.81 4.11 10.01
CA LEU A 74 -4.57 3.36 10.13
C LEU A 74 -4.30 2.57 8.85
N ASP A 75 -3.30 2.99 8.08
CA ASP A 75 -2.78 2.25 6.93
C ASP A 75 -1.40 1.66 7.25
N ARG A 76 -1.33 0.33 7.27
CA ARG A 76 -0.11 -0.41 7.56
C ARG A 76 0.98 -0.19 6.49
N THR A 77 0.60 0.11 5.26
CA THR A 77 1.54 0.31 4.15
C THR A 77 2.29 1.63 4.25
N LEU A 78 1.63 2.67 4.78
CA LEU A 78 2.27 3.95 5.09
C LEU A 78 3.29 3.80 6.22
N GLY A 79 2.93 3.06 7.29
CA GLY A 79 3.83 2.82 8.42
C GLY A 79 4.08 4.06 9.29
N VAL A 80 3.14 5.02 9.27
CA VAL A 80 3.17 6.27 10.06
C VAL A 80 2.33 6.16 11.36
N GLY A 81 1.69 5.01 11.60
CA GLY A 81 0.78 4.82 12.73
C GLY A 81 -0.66 5.27 12.44
N LEU A 82 -1.39 5.60 13.51
CA LEU A 82 -2.77 6.07 13.46
C LEU A 82 -2.80 7.56 13.11
N ILE A 83 -3.46 7.92 12.00
CA ILE A 83 -3.73 9.29 11.58
C ILE A 83 -5.07 9.71 12.17
N ARG A 84 -5.05 10.62 13.15
CA ARG A 84 -6.25 11.05 13.87
C ARG A 84 -7.12 11.94 13.01
N TRP A 85 -8.45 11.82 13.15
CA TRP A 85 -9.40 12.66 12.42
C TRP A 85 -9.17 14.16 12.65
N ALA A 86 -8.83 14.55 13.88
CA ALA A 86 -8.58 15.94 14.27
C ALA A 86 -7.33 16.55 13.60
N ASP A 87 -6.39 15.70 13.17
CA ASP A 87 -5.13 16.14 12.54
C ASP A 87 -5.30 16.34 11.02
N ILE A 88 -6.31 15.72 10.40
CA ILE A 88 -6.62 15.84 8.97
C ILE A 88 -7.29 17.19 8.72
N THR A 89 -6.66 18.03 7.90
CA THR A 89 -7.17 19.36 7.52
C THR A 89 -7.98 19.33 6.25
N ASP A 90 -7.58 18.49 5.29
CA ASP A 90 -8.28 18.28 4.02
C ASP A 90 -7.91 16.90 3.46
N ALA A 91 -8.61 16.48 2.40
CA ALA A 91 -8.29 15.27 1.65
C ALA A 91 -8.74 15.41 0.20
N TYR A 92 -8.07 14.71 -0.71
CA TYR A 92 -8.48 14.65 -2.11
C TYR A 92 -8.15 13.31 -2.76
N VAL A 93 -8.87 12.99 -3.83
CA VAL A 93 -8.59 11.80 -4.65
C VAL A 93 -7.60 12.14 -5.76
N ARG A 94 -6.60 11.28 -5.93
CA ARG A 94 -5.66 11.33 -7.04
C ARG A 94 -5.60 9.95 -7.70
N SER A 95 -5.65 9.91 -9.04
CA SER A 95 -5.58 8.65 -9.78
C SER A 95 -4.38 8.65 -10.73
N ILE A 96 -3.65 7.54 -10.77
CA ILE A 96 -2.55 7.30 -11.70
C ILE A 96 -2.60 5.84 -12.18
N ASN A 97 -2.46 5.59 -13.49
CA ASN A 97 -2.50 4.24 -14.06
C ASN A 97 -3.72 3.40 -13.62
N GLN A 98 -4.91 4.01 -13.57
CA GLN A 98 -6.17 3.37 -13.11
C GLN A 98 -6.19 2.96 -11.63
N GLU A 99 -5.16 3.32 -10.86
CA GLU A 99 -5.13 3.17 -9.41
C GLU A 99 -5.52 4.49 -8.74
N SER A 100 -6.47 4.45 -7.81
CA SER A 100 -6.93 5.62 -7.06
C SER A 100 -6.29 5.67 -5.66
N PHE A 101 -5.99 6.89 -5.24
CA PHE A 101 -5.34 7.20 -3.98
C PHE A 101 -6.15 8.30 -3.29
N ILE A 102 -6.27 8.22 -1.97
CA ILE A 102 -6.73 9.33 -1.14
C ILE A 102 -5.51 9.98 -0.51
N CYS A 103 -5.22 11.19 -0.94
CA CYS A 103 -4.17 12.02 -0.38
C CYS A 103 -4.75 12.77 0.82
N LEU A 104 -4.20 12.52 2.00
CA LEU A 104 -4.57 13.24 3.21
C LEU A 104 -3.67 14.45 3.40
N GLU A 105 -4.26 15.60 3.68
CA GLU A 105 -3.56 16.78 4.18
C GLU A 105 -3.75 16.83 5.70
N VAL A 106 -2.65 17.02 6.43
CA VAL A 106 -2.66 17.09 7.89
C VAL A 106 -1.97 18.35 8.36
N ARG A 107 -2.35 18.82 9.56
CA ARG A 107 -1.81 20.06 10.14
C ARG A 107 -0.30 20.00 10.39
N ASP A 108 0.20 18.87 10.86
CA ASP A 108 1.63 18.62 11.09
C ASP A 108 2.05 17.31 10.41
N GLU A 109 2.54 17.42 9.18
CA GLU A 109 3.03 16.28 8.41
C GLU A 109 4.31 15.66 9.01
N GLN A 110 5.14 16.47 9.70
CA GLN A 110 6.39 16.01 10.30
C GLN A 110 6.13 15.09 11.49
N ALA A 111 5.04 15.32 12.24
CA ALA A 111 4.61 14.43 13.32
C ALA A 111 4.39 12.98 12.85
N TYR A 112 3.97 12.80 11.59
CA TYR A 112 3.73 11.49 10.98
C TYR A 112 4.95 10.97 10.22
N THR A 113 5.51 11.79 9.33
CA THR A 113 6.64 11.39 8.47
C THR A 113 7.97 11.29 9.22
N GLY A 114 8.09 11.95 10.39
CA GLY A 114 9.21 11.85 11.31
C GLY A 114 9.40 10.44 11.89
N GLN A 115 8.33 9.64 11.94
CA GLN A 115 8.36 8.25 12.40
C GLN A 115 8.87 7.28 11.32
N LEU A 116 8.94 7.71 10.07
CA LEU A 116 9.41 6.89 8.96
C LEU A 116 10.93 6.73 8.97
N SER A 117 11.40 5.56 8.55
CA SER A 117 12.81 5.33 8.20
C SER A 117 13.28 6.33 7.13
N PRO A 118 14.57 6.71 7.09
CA PRO A 118 15.10 7.71 6.14
C PRO A 118 14.77 7.40 4.67
N LEU A 119 14.83 6.12 4.28
CA LEU A 119 14.51 5.70 2.92
C LEU A 119 13.03 5.94 2.57
N LYS A 120 12.12 5.52 3.45
CA LYS A 120 10.67 5.73 3.26
C LYS A 120 10.32 7.21 3.23
N ARG A 121 10.94 8.03 4.08
CA ARG A 121 10.73 9.48 4.10
C ARG A 121 11.13 10.13 2.77
N LYS A 122 12.29 9.74 2.21
CA LYS A 122 12.75 10.24 0.91
C LYS A 122 11.80 9.84 -0.23
N LEU A 123 11.33 8.59 -0.24
CA LEU A 123 10.37 8.12 -1.24
C LEU A 123 9.02 8.83 -1.14
N ALA A 124 8.52 9.04 0.08
CA ALA A 124 7.27 9.78 0.30
C ALA A 124 7.38 11.23 -0.20
N GLY A 125 8.50 11.91 0.05
CA GLY A 125 8.74 13.27 -0.45
C GLY A 125 8.90 13.36 -1.98
N ALA A 126 9.45 12.33 -2.63
CA ALA A 126 9.60 12.32 -4.10
C ALA A 126 8.26 12.33 -4.84
N ASN A 127 7.22 11.75 -4.23
CA ASN A 127 5.88 11.70 -4.81
C ASN A 127 5.13 13.05 -4.75
N ALA A 128 5.62 14.02 -3.96
CA ALA A 128 5.04 15.35 -3.88
C ALA A 128 5.05 16.08 -5.24
N ALA A 129 6.08 15.86 -6.06
CA ALA A 129 6.16 16.42 -7.41
C ALA A 129 5.04 15.94 -8.36
N LEU A 130 4.39 14.82 -8.03
CA LEU A 130 3.28 14.24 -8.79
C LEU A 130 1.90 14.63 -8.22
N GLY A 131 1.87 15.47 -7.17
CA GLY A 131 0.66 15.90 -6.49
C GLY A 131 0.13 14.88 -5.49
N PHE A 132 1.01 14.11 -4.84
CA PHE A 132 0.66 13.23 -3.74
C PHE A 132 1.15 13.80 -2.42
N THR A 133 0.42 13.56 -1.34
CA THR A 133 0.95 13.81 0.01
C THR A 133 1.73 12.59 0.50
N PRO A 134 2.68 12.74 1.44
CA PRO A 134 3.31 11.63 2.14
C PRO A 134 2.33 10.68 2.83
N LEU A 135 1.10 11.15 3.08
CA LEU A 135 -0.02 10.41 3.67
C LEU A 135 -1.05 10.00 2.61
N SER A 136 -0.59 9.43 1.50
CA SER A 136 -1.47 8.95 0.41
C SER A 136 -1.85 7.49 0.59
N ILE A 137 -3.12 7.23 0.86
CA ILE A 137 -3.69 5.89 1.00
C ILE A 137 -4.01 5.34 -0.39
N ASN A 138 -3.37 4.25 -0.77
CA ASN A 138 -3.67 3.57 -2.04
C ASN A 138 -4.89 2.65 -1.88
N LEU A 139 -5.90 2.83 -2.73
CA LEU A 139 -7.15 2.08 -2.70
C LEU A 139 -7.14 0.84 -3.62
N SER A 140 -6.01 0.53 -4.24
CA SER A 140 -5.91 -0.58 -5.18
C SER A 140 -6.17 -1.91 -4.49
N GLY A 141 -7.09 -2.69 -5.07
CA GLY A 141 -7.53 -3.97 -4.51
C GLY A 141 -8.48 -3.85 -3.33
N VAL A 142 -8.99 -2.65 -3.05
CA VAL A 142 -10.05 -2.38 -2.09
C VAL A 142 -11.34 -2.11 -2.85
N ASP A 143 -12.40 -2.85 -2.56
CA ASP A 143 -13.72 -2.70 -3.19
C ASP A 143 -14.47 -1.54 -2.52
N LEU A 144 -14.03 -0.32 -2.82
CA LEU A 144 -14.55 0.92 -2.30
C LEU A 144 -14.63 1.93 -3.43
N ASN A 145 -15.71 2.72 -3.42
CA ASN A 145 -15.78 3.91 -4.24
C ASN A 145 -14.88 5.01 -3.63
N PRO A 146 -13.86 5.51 -4.36
CA PRO A 146 -12.93 6.52 -3.85
C PRO A 146 -13.61 7.81 -3.40
N GLU A 147 -14.66 8.23 -4.12
CA GLU A 147 -15.39 9.46 -3.85
C GLU A 147 -16.23 9.34 -2.56
N GLN A 148 -16.89 8.20 -2.34
CA GLN A 148 -17.64 7.92 -1.11
C GLN A 148 -16.70 7.88 0.11
N LEU A 149 -15.53 7.26 -0.03
CA LEU A 149 -14.55 7.25 1.06
C LEU A 149 -13.99 8.65 1.33
N LEU A 150 -13.74 9.46 0.29
CA LEU A 150 -13.34 10.85 0.46
C LEU A 150 -14.40 11.64 1.24
N GLU A 151 -15.67 11.55 0.84
CA GLU A 151 -16.77 12.24 1.52
C GLU A 151 -16.86 11.82 3.00
N TYR A 152 -16.71 10.53 3.29
CA TYR A 152 -16.68 10.02 4.66
C TYR A 152 -15.52 10.62 5.47
N ILE A 153 -14.31 10.66 4.89
CA ILE A 153 -13.11 11.20 5.54
C ILE A 153 -13.30 12.69 5.87
N LEU A 154 -13.77 13.48 4.91
CA LEU A 154 -14.00 14.93 5.09
C LEU A 154 -15.07 15.20 6.16
N LYS A 155 -16.13 14.39 6.20
CA LYS A 155 -17.19 14.51 7.21
C LYS A 155 -16.67 14.21 8.61
N GLN A 156 -15.85 13.17 8.76
CA GLN A 156 -15.29 12.77 10.05
C GLN A 156 -14.23 13.76 10.55
N SER A 157 -13.35 14.24 9.67
CA SER A 157 -12.34 15.24 10.05
C SER A 157 -13.00 16.55 10.50
N ALA A 158 -13.99 17.05 9.75
CA ALA A 158 -14.74 18.25 10.14
C ALA A 158 -15.45 18.08 11.49
N ALA A 159 -16.09 16.93 11.73
CA ALA A 159 -16.75 16.64 13.00
C ALA A 159 -15.76 16.57 14.18
N ALA A 160 -14.56 16.03 13.97
CA ALA A 160 -13.52 15.93 14.99
C ALA A 160 -12.91 17.30 15.32
N GLN A 161 -12.69 18.14 14.31
CA GLN A 161 -12.16 19.51 14.47
C GLN A 161 -13.11 20.43 15.24
N LEU A 162 -14.43 20.22 15.15
CA LEU A 162 -15.42 20.96 15.95
C LEU A 162 -15.42 20.57 17.44
N ARG A 163 -14.82 19.43 17.79
CA ARG A 163 -14.79 18.89 19.15
C ARG A 163 -13.44 19.11 19.86
N SER A 164 -12.41 19.52 19.13
CA SER A 164 -11.05 19.80 19.62
C SER A 164 -10.88 21.26 20.01
#